data_AF-A0A534ILY6-F1
#
_entry.id   AF-A0A534ILY6-F1
#
_cell.length_a   1.000
_cell.length_b   1.000
_cell.length_c   1.000
_cell.angle_alpha   90.00
_cell.angle_beta   90.00
_cell.angle_gamma   90.00
#
_symmetry.space_group_name_H-M   'P 1'
#
loop_
_entity.id
_entity.type
_entity.pdbx_description
1 polymer ?
#
loop_
_entity_poly.entity_id
_entity_poly.type
_entity_poly.pdbx_seq_one_letter_code
_entity_poly.pdbx_strand_id
1 'polypeptide(L)'
;MAPCNGELGNTDPDVVAFTRMAGERLEDDPADADALFVLAASRMMCGRAFEAAIFLGRLAQIRADYPGLWQLKRKAHEALGDRRAADACTRAGLRNEDA
;
A
#
# COMPACT_ATOMS: atom_id res chain seq x y z
N MET A 1 12.36 14.95 -16.46
CA MET A 1 11.37 14.86 -15.36
C MET A 1 10.13 14.22 -15.97
N ALA A 2 9.96 12.91 -15.77
CA ALA A 2 8.95 12.13 -16.50
C ALA A 2 7.53 12.55 -16.05
N PRO A 3 6.56 12.64 -16.98
CA PRO A 3 5.18 12.91 -16.61
C PRO A 3 4.60 11.69 -15.91
N CYS A 4 3.97 11.92 -14.76
CA CYS A 4 3.06 10.98 -14.11
C CYS A 4 1.80 10.82 -14.98
N ASN A 5 1.91 10.21 -16.16
CA ASN A 5 0.77 9.86 -17.00
C ASN A 5 0.47 8.37 -16.77
N GLY A 6 -0.20 8.08 -15.66
CA GLY A 6 -1.10 6.93 -15.58
C GLY A 6 -2.51 7.51 -15.51
N GLU A 7 -3.37 7.14 -16.45
CA GLU A 7 -4.76 7.58 -16.53
C GLU A 7 -5.50 7.35 -15.20
N LEU A 8 -5.54 8.38 -14.35
CA LEU A 8 -6.38 8.46 -13.16
C LEU A 8 -7.82 8.77 -13.61
N GLY A 9 -8.48 7.82 -14.26
CA GLY A 9 -9.74 8.12 -14.95
C GLY A 9 -10.76 6.99 -15.05
N ASN A 10 -10.44 5.77 -14.65
CA ASN A 10 -11.43 4.70 -14.54
C ASN A 10 -11.09 3.90 -13.29
N THR A 11 -11.87 4.07 -12.22
CA THR A 11 -11.77 3.15 -11.09
C THR A 11 -12.23 1.81 -11.62
N ASP A 12 -11.27 0.92 -11.88
CA ASP A 12 -11.53 -0.42 -12.35
C ASP A 12 -12.59 -1.06 -11.45
N PRO A 13 -13.69 -1.59 -12.00
CA PRO A 13 -14.79 -2.14 -11.19
C PRO A 13 -14.30 -3.24 -10.24
N ASP A 14 -13.22 -3.93 -10.60
CA ASP A 14 -12.60 -4.92 -9.74
C ASP A 14 -11.98 -4.26 -8.49
N VAL A 15 -11.36 -3.08 -8.63
CA VAL A 15 -10.77 -2.34 -7.49
C VAL A 15 -11.84 -1.90 -6.49
N VAL A 16 -13.02 -1.51 -6.97
CA VAL A 16 -14.17 -1.19 -6.10
C VAL A 16 -14.67 -2.43 -5.37
N ALA A 17 -14.80 -3.55 -6.07
CA ALA A 17 -15.22 -4.82 -5.49
C ALA A 17 -14.22 -5.32 -4.44
N PHE A 18 -12.92 -5.28 -4.75
CA PHE A 18 -11.85 -5.67 -3.84
C PHE A 18 -11.78 -4.78 -2.60
N THR A 19 -11.96 -3.47 -2.74
CA THR A 19 -12.01 -2.53 -1.61
C THR A 19 -13.17 -2.85 -0.68
N ARG A 20 -14.35 -3.17 -1.25
CA ARG A 20 -15.53 -3.52 -0.46
C ARG A 20 -15.34 -4.84 0.29
N MET A 21 -14.86 -5.88 -0.39
CA MET A 21 -14.59 -7.19 0.23
C MET A 21 -13.52 -7.08 1.33
N ALA A 22 -12.48 -6.28 1.10
CA ALA A 22 -11.46 -6.03 2.12
C ALA A 22 -12.02 -5.27 3.34
N GLY A 23 -12.96 -4.33 3.11
CA GLY A 23 -13.69 -3.68 4.19
C GLY A 23 -14.51 -4.66 5.02
N GLU A 24 -15.28 -5.53 4.37
CA GLU A 24 -16.09 -6.58 5.02
C GLU A 24 -15.20 -7.55 5.83
N ARG A 25 -14.01 -7.91 5.32
CA ARG A 25 -13.04 -8.72 6.07
C ARG A 25 -12.44 -7.98 7.26
N LEU A 26 -12.18 -6.68 7.15
CA LEU A 26 -11.66 -5.87 8.25
C LEU A 26 -12.69 -5.65 9.37
N GLU A 27 -13.98 -5.78 9.08
CA GLU A 27 -15.04 -5.80 10.09
C GLU A 27 -15.01 -7.09 10.92
N ASP A 28 -14.62 -8.22 10.32
CA ASP A 28 -14.50 -9.52 10.98
C ASP A 28 -13.12 -9.70 11.65
N ASP A 29 -12.05 -9.39 10.91
CA ASP A 29 -10.66 -9.40 11.36
C ASP A 29 -9.96 -8.06 11.03
N PRO A 30 -9.88 -7.12 12.01
CA PRO A 30 -9.24 -5.81 11.81
C PRO A 30 -7.72 -5.89 11.60
N ALA A 31 -7.12 -7.08 11.72
CA ALA A 31 -5.72 -7.35 11.51
C ALA A 31 -5.45 -8.17 10.23
N ASP A 32 -6.46 -8.40 9.37
CA ASP A 32 -6.30 -9.10 8.10
C ASP A 32 -5.27 -8.39 7.21
N ALA A 33 -4.13 -9.05 7.05
CA ALA A 33 -2.99 -8.55 6.32
C ALA A 33 -3.27 -8.38 4.82
N ASP A 34 -4.01 -9.33 4.23
CA ASP A 34 -4.41 -9.30 2.83
C ASP A 34 -5.40 -8.17 2.58
N ALA A 35 -6.39 -8.01 3.45
CA ALA A 35 -7.37 -6.92 3.35
C ALA A 35 -6.71 -5.54 3.41
N LEU A 36 -5.77 -5.34 4.35
CA LEU A 36 -5.00 -4.10 4.45
C LEU A 36 -4.15 -3.83 3.21
N PHE A 37 -3.53 -4.87 2.64
CA PHE A 37 -2.74 -4.75 1.42
C PHE A 37 -3.61 -4.37 0.20
N VAL A 38 -4.75 -5.03 0.04
CA VAL A 38 -5.72 -4.75 -1.03
C VAL A 38 -6.28 -3.33 -0.94
N LEU A 39 -6.63 -2.87 0.27
CA LEU A 39 -7.04 -1.47 0.48
C LEU A 39 -5.93 -0.50 0.09
N ALA A 40 -4.69 -0.74 0.52
CA ALA A 40 -3.58 0.13 0.19
C ALA A 40 -3.30 0.19 -1.33
N ALA A 41 -3.32 -0.96 -2.00
CA ALA A 41 -3.15 -1.05 -3.46
C ALA A 41 -4.26 -0.30 -4.20
N SER A 42 -5.50 -0.44 -3.73
CA SER A 42 -6.66 0.27 -4.28
C SER A 42 -6.52 1.78 -4.13
N ARG A 43 -6.05 2.25 -2.97
CA ARG A 43 -5.77 3.68 -2.74
C ARG A 43 -4.63 4.20 -3.60
N MET A 44 -3.59 3.42 -3.83
CA MET A 44 -2.51 3.75 -4.78
C MET A 44 -3.05 3.93 -6.20
N MET A 45 -3.93 3.04 -6.67
CA MET A 45 -4.54 3.14 -8.00
C MET A 45 -5.45 4.37 -8.12
N CYS A 46 -6.14 4.75 -7.05
CA CYS A 46 -6.92 5.99 -6.99
C CYS A 46 -6.07 7.27 -6.81
N GLY A 47 -4.73 7.20 -6.88
CA GLY A 47 -3.82 8.33 -6.67
C GLY A 47 -3.72 8.80 -5.21
N ARG A 48 -4.30 8.06 -4.26
CA ARG A 48 -4.30 8.36 -2.83
C ARG A 48 -3.12 7.68 -2.12
N ALA A 49 -1.91 7.99 -2.58
CA ALA A 49 -0.68 7.39 -2.06
C ALA A 49 -0.48 7.62 -0.55
N PHE A 50 -0.98 8.74 -0.01
CA PHE A 50 -0.93 9.03 1.43
C PHE A 50 -1.76 8.04 2.26
N GLU A 51 -3.01 7.80 1.85
CA GLU A 51 -3.87 6.83 2.54
C GLU A 51 -3.27 5.42 2.44
N ALA A 52 -2.73 5.05 1.27
CA ALA A 52 -2.05 3.77 1.09
C ALA A 52 -0.88 3.58 2.05
N ALA A 53 -0.04 4.61 2.24
CA ALA A 53 1.09 4.55 3.18
C ALA A 53 0.64 4.34 4.64
N ILE A 54 -0.52 4.88 5.04
CA ILE A 54 -1.11 4.66 6.37
C ILE A 54 -1.54 3.20 6.54
N PHE A 55 -2.28 2.64 5.59
CA PHE A 55 -2.72 1.24 5.63
C PHE A 55 -1.52 0.28 5.65
N LEU A 56 -0.50 0.55 4.82
CA LEU A 56 0.75 -0.22 4.83
C LEU A 56 1.54 -0.05 6.13
N GLY A 57 1.45 1.12 6.77
CA GLY A 57 2.00 1.35 8.09
C GLY A 57 1.33 0.51 9.19
N ARG A 58 0.03 0.25 9.08
CA ARG A 58 -0.68 -0.70 9.97
C ARG A 58 -0.31 -2.13 9.66
N LEU A 59 -0.29 -2.50 8.38
CA LEU A 59 0.14 -3.84 7.95
C LEU A 59 1.56 -4.15 8.47
N ALA A 60 2.49 -3.20 8.37
CA ALA A 60 3.85 -3.35 8.89
C ALA A 60 3.93 -3.55 10.41
N GLN A 61 2.94 -3.07 11.18
CA GLN A 61 2.90 -3.29 12.63
C GLN A 61 2.36 -4.69 12.98
N ILE A 62 1.53 -5.27 12.11
CA ILE A 62 0.93 -6.59 12.31
C ILE A 62 1.85 -7.68 11.73
N ARG A 63 2.24 -7.53 10.47
CA ARG A 63 3.09 -8.43 9.69
C ARG A 63 4.13 -7.64 8.90
N ALA A 64 5.26 -7.38 9.54
CA ALA A 64 6.42 -6.75 8.91
C ALA A 64 7.12 -7.65 7.87
N ASP A 65 6.89 -8.96 7.97
CA ASP A 65 7.37 -10.04 7.08
C ASP A 65 6.55 -10.13 5.77
N TYR A 66 5.47 -9.36 5.64
CA TYR A 66 4.54 -9.53 4.54
C TYR A 66 5.20 -9.21 3.18
N PRO A 67 5.21 -10.16 2.22
CA PRO A 67 5.87 -9.98 0.94
C PRO A 67 5.20 -8.85 0.14
N GLY A 68 6.01 -7.93 -0.39
CA GLY A 68 5.50 -6.80 -1.18
C GLY A 68 5.01 -5.60 -0.38
N LEU A 69 4.89 -5.70 0.96
CA LEU A 69 4.55 -4.58 1.84
C LEU A 69 5.51 -3.39 1.64
N TRP A 70 6.81 -3.64 1.81
CA TRP A 70 7.84 -2.60 1.75
C TRP A 70 8.00 -2.02 0.34
N GLN A 71 7.80 -2.85 -0.69
CA GLN A 71 7.84 -2.41 -2.09
C GLN A 71 6.68 -1.46 -2.40
N LEU A 72 5.45 -1.79 -1.98
CA LEU A 72 4.29 -0.95 -2.20
C LEU A 72 4.37 0.34 -1.39
N LYS A 73 4.88 0.27 -0.14
CA LYS A 73 5.06 1.43 0.73
C LYS A 73 6.11 2.40 0.18
N ARG A 74 7.22 1.87 -0.35
CA ARG A 74 8.22 2.68 -1.08
C ARG A 74 7.58 3.40 -2.26
N LYS A 75 6.85 2.68 -3.12
CA LYS A 75 6.15 3.28 -4.27
C LYS A 75 5.16 4.37 -3.85
N ALA A 76 4.45 4.17 -2.73
CA ALA A 76 3.54 5.18 -2.18
C ALA A 76 4.30 6.45 -1.77
N HIS A 77 5.42 6.33 -1.06
CA HIS A 77 6.24 7.49 -0.70
C HIS A 77 6.92 8.16 -1.90
N GLU A 78 7.33 7.39 -2.91
CA GLU A 78 7.83 7.93 -4.18
C GLU A 78 6.75 8.74 -4.92
N ALA A 79 5.51 8.24 -4.97
CA ALA A 79 4.38 8.94 -5.56
C ALA A 79 4.02 10.23 -4.80
N LEU A 80 4.27 10.28 -3.49
CA LEU A 80 4.15 11.49 -2.66
C LEU A 80 5.33 12.46 -2.83
N GLY A 81 6.40 12.07 -3.53
CA GLY A 81 7.63 12.85 -3.64
C GLY A 81 8.51 12.80 -2.39
N ASP A 82 8.17 11.97 -1.40
CA ASP A 82 8.83 11.91 -0.10
C ASP A 82 9.99 10.90 -0.12
N ARG A 83 11.09 11.32 -0.76
CA ARG A 83 12.28 10.47 -0.96
C ARG A 83 12.87 9.93 0.35
N ARG A 84 12.80 10.70 1.44
CA ARG A 84 13.30 10.25 2.76
C ARG A 84 12.51 9.06 3.29
N ALA A 85 11.18 9.13 3.17
CA ALA A 85 10.31 8.04 3.61
C ALA A 85 10.44 6.81 2.71
N ALA A 86 10.65 7.01 1.40
CA ALA A 86 10.95 5.92 0.46
C ALA A 86 12.27 5.19 0.82
N ASP A 87 13.35 5.92 1.09
CA ASP A 87 14.63 5.37 1.55
C ASP A 87 14.50 4.59 2.86
N ALA A 88 13.73 5.12 3.81
CA ALA A 88 13.46 4.43 5.07
C ALA A 88 12.70 3.12 4.85
N CYS A 89 11.76 3.08 3.91
CA CYS A 89 11.03 1.86 3.56
C CYS A 89 11.93 0.83 2.85
N THR A 90 12.84 1.26 1.98
CA THR A 90 13.82 0.38 1.33
C THR A 90 14.72 -0.30 2.36
N ARG A 91 15.26 0.47 3.32
CA ARG A 91 16.09 -0.10 4.40
C ARG A 91 15.32 -1.06 5.29
N ALA A 92 14.05 -0.76 5.56
CA ALA A 92 13.19 -1.64 6.35
C ALA A 92 12.85 -2.94 5.60
N GLY A 93 12.64 -2.89 4.28
CA GLY A 93 12.45 -4.09 3.45
C GLY A 93 13.65 -5.02 3.50
N LEU A 94 14.83 -4.50 3.19
CA LEU A 94 16.09 -5.25 3.22
C LEU A 94 16.29 -5.96 4.57
N ARG A 95 16.07 -5.25 5.69
CA ARG A 95 16.21 -5.82 7.03
C ARG A 95 15.25 -6.98 7.33
N ASN A 96 14.06 -7.00 6.72
CA ASN A 96 13.08 -8.07 6.92
C ASN A 96 13.25 -9.22 5.91
N GLU A 97 13.91 -9.00 4.76
CA GLU A 97 14.26 -10.05 3.80
C GLU A 97 15.42 -10.93 4.29
N ASP A 98 16.26 -10.41 5.19
CA ASP A 98 17.40 -11.10 5.81
C ASP A 98 17.05 -11.85 7.14
N ALA A 99 15.77 -11.88 7.54
CA ALA A 99 15.32 -12.39 8.85
C ALA A 99 14.70 -13.79 8.80
#